data_AF-A0AA51BFV6-F1
#
_entry.id   AF-A0AA51BFV6-F1
#
_cell.length_a   1.000
_cell.length_b   1.000
_cell.length_c   1.000
_cell.angle_alpha   90.00
_cell.angle_beta   90.00
_cell.angle_gamma   90.00
#
_symmetry.space_group_name_H-M   'P 1'
#
loop_
_entity.id
_entity.type
_entity.pdbx_description
1 polymer ?
#
loop_
_entity_poly.entity_id
_entity_poly.type
_entity_poly.pdbx_seq_one_letter_code
_entity_poly.pdbx_strand_id
1 'polypeptide(L)'
;GVKSVCLLDNDNLNEIDMYSQFLAPPGKLGENRAESSVQRARALNPMVEITAETKSVDELPDSYFATFDIVVATGLKQEQLERINNICRDNGKKFLCGDVWGMFGYMFADLVDHEYSEEIVQHRPVKRDAQNNEKSSIQTVTITVKRLAIYVPLQNALSVDWSKPELRSRLRRGDPSYFVMKILLRFRDEYNRNPDP
;
A
#
# COMPACT_ATOMS: atom_id res chain seq x y z
N GLY A 1 -7.96 -14.67 -6.62
CA GLY A 1 -8.45 -13.35 -6.21
C GLY A 1 -8.55 -13.32 -4.70
N VAL A 2 -8.55 -12.13 -4.10
CA VAL A 2 -8.89 -11.99 -2.66
C VAL A 2 -10.36 -12.39 -2.43
N LYS A 3 -10.76 -12.59 -1.17
CA LYS A 3 -12.15 -12.94 -0.82
C LYS A 3 -13.13 -11.82 -1.19
N SER A 4 -12.82 -10.60 -0.77
CA SER A 4 -13.68 -9.43 -0.93
C SER A 4 -12.85 -8.14 -1.05
N VAL A 5 -13.43 -7.12 -1.67
CA VAL A 5 -12.89 -5.75 -1.73
C VAL A 5 -14.04 -4.78 -1.46
N CYS A 6 -13.85 -3.87 -0.52
CA CYS A 6 -14.73 -2.74 -0.29
C CYS A 6 -14.09 -1.48 -0.90
N LEU A 7 -14.81 -0.79 -1.77
CA LEU A 7 -14.42 0.51 -2.30
C LEU A 7 -15.01 1.59 -1.39
N LEU A 8 -14.16 2.35 -0.70
CA LEU A 8 -14.61 3.45 0.17
C LEU A 8 -14.20 4.76 -0.47
N ASP A 9 -15.19 5.55 -0.89
CA ASP A 9 -14.98 6.89 -1.42
C ASP A 9 -16.24 7.73 -1.23
N ASN A 10 -16.12 8.86 -0.53
CA ASN A 10 -17.24 9.77 -0.28
C ASN A 10 -17.42 10.84 -1.37
N ASP A 11 -16.51 10.90 -2.35
CA ASP A 11 -16.57 11.89 -3.42
C ASP A 11 -17.45 11.41 -4.58
N ASN A 12 -18.03 12.39 -5.28
CA ASN A 12 -18.72 12.15 -6.53
C ASN A 12 -17.76 12.26 -7.72
N LEU A 13 -18.09 11.54 -8.78
CA LEU A 13 -17.36 11.61 -10.04
C LEU A 13 -17.38 13.04 -10.60
N ASN A 14 -16.19 13.55 -10.90
CA ASN A 14 -15.99 14.82 -11.60
C ASN A 14 -15.51 14.58 -13.05
N GLU A 15 -15.32 15.66 -13.81
CA GLU A 15 -14.91 15.58 -15.21
C GLU A 15 -13.53 14.90 -15.40
N ILE A 16 -12.58 15.15 -14.50
CA ILE A 16 -11.23 14.58 -14.56
C ILE A 16 -11.26 13.06 -14.33
N ASP A 17 -12.15 12.60 -13.44
CA ASP A 17 -12.36 11.17 -13.18
C ASP A 17 -12.76 10.42 -14.45
N MET A 18 -13.42 11.09 -15.41
CA MET A 18 -13.84 10.44 -16.66
C MET A 18 -12.71 10.07 -17.61
N TYR A 19 -11.54 10.67 -17.42
CA TYR A 19 -10.34 10.37 -18.20
C TYR A 19 -9.34 9.49 -17.45
N SER A 20 -9.51 9.34 -16.13
CA SER A 20 -8.52 8.70 -15.25
C SER A 20 -9.06 7.46 -14.50
N GLN A 21 -10.38 7.35 -14.28
CA GLN A 21 -11.00 6.26 -13.53
C GLN A 21 -11.78 5.31 -14.46
N PHE A 22 -11.10 4.28 -14.98
CA PHE A 22 -11.70 3.35 -15.94
C PHE A 22 -12.83 2.47 -15.37
N LEU A 23 -12.89 2.31 -14.05
CA LEU A 23 -13.96 1.55 -13.38
C LEU A 23 -15.30 2.30 -13.35
N ALA A 24 -15.28 3.63 -13.45
CA ALA A 24 -16.47 4.45 -13.54
C ALA A 24 -16.95 4.57 -15.00
N PRO A 25 -18.22 4.29 -15.31
CA PRO A 25 -18.76 4.49 -16.65
C PRO A 25 -18.90 5.98 -17.04
N PRO A 26 -18.64 6.38 -18.30
CA PRO A 26 -18.75 7.77 -18.79
C PRO A 26 -20.08 8.49 -18.52
N GLY A 27 -21.18 7.75 -18.36
CA GLY A 27 -22.51 8.31 -18.12
C GLY A 27 -22.87 8.50 -16.64
N LYS A 28 -21.89 8.44 -15.72
CA LYS A 28 -22.09 8.44 -14.27
C LYS A 28 -21.58 9.70 -13.57
N LEU A 29 -21.34 10.77 -14.33
CA LEU A 29 -20.88 12.05 -13.78
C LEU A 29 -21.82 12.54 -12.66
N GLY A 30 -21.24 12.95 -11.53
CA GLY A 30 -21.99 13.41 -10.36
C GLY A 30 -22.54 12.31 -9.44
N GLU A 31 -22.48 11.03 -9.84
CA GLU A 31 -22.76 9.90 -8.93
C GLU A 31 -21.53 9.59 -8.06
N ASN A 32 -21.74 8.89 -6.94
CA ASN A 32 -20.65 8.51 -6.03
C ASN A 32 -19.60 7.65 -6.76
N ARG A 33 -18.31 7.95 -6.54
CA ARG A 33 -17.19 7.31 -7.24
C ARG A 33 -17.06 5.83 -6.90
N ALA A 34 -17.20 5.44 -5.63
CA ALA A 34 -17.11 4.05 -5.20
C ALA A 34 -18.27 3.22 -5.76
N GLU A 35 -19.52 3.67 -5.59
CA GLU A 35 -20.72 2.98 -6.08
C GLU A 35 -20.70 2.80 -7.60
N SER A 36 -20.34 3.85 -8.33
CA SER A 36 -20.26 3.83 -9.79
C SER A 36 -19.22 2.82 -10.31
N SER A 37 -18.22 2.49 -9.50
CA SER A 37 -17.12 1.58 -9.85
C SER A 37 -17.44 0.10 -9.61
N VAL A 38 -18.41 -0.22 -8.75
CA VAL A 38 -18.69 -1.60 -8.28
C VAL A 38 -18.96 -2.57 -9.42
N GLN A 39 -19.81 -2.18 -10.38
CA GLN A 39 -20.23 -3.09 -11.46
C GLN A 39 -19.05 -3.52 -12.33
N ARG A 40 -18.19 -2.57 -12.75
CA ARG A 40 -17.02 -2.87 -13.58
C ARG A 40 -15.93 -3.59 -12.78
N ALA A 41 -15.74 -3.23 -11.52
CA ALA A 41 -14.80 -3.92 -10.63
C ALA A 41 -15.19 -5.41 -10.47
N ARG A 42 -16.48 -5.70 -10.25
CA ARG A 42 -17.00 -7.07 -10.14
C ARG A 42 -16.84 -7.86 -11.45
N ALA A 43 -16.95 -7.21 -12.60
CA ALA A 43 -16.78 -7.85 -13.90
C ALA A 43 -15.35 -8.37 -14.14
N LEU A 44 -14.33 -7.83 -13.45
CA LEU A 44 -12.95 -8.33 -13.54
C LEU A 44 -12.79 -9.73 -12.95
N ASN A 45 -13.53 -10.04 -11.89
CA ASN A 45 -13.53 -11.36 -11.28
C ASN A 45 -14.82 -11.60 -10.46
N PRO A 46 -15.81 -12.33 -11.02
CA PRO A 46 -17.08 -12.60 -10.33
C PRO A 46 -16.96 -13.39 -9.02
N MET A 47 -15.81 -14.04 -8.75
CA MET A 47 -15.56 -14.77 -7.51
C MET A 47 -15.17 -13.86 -6.34
N VAL A 48 -14.90 -12.58 -6.60
CA VAL A 48 -14.56 -11.59 -5.57
C VAL A 48 -15.81 -10.80 -5.21
N GLU A 49 -16.14 -10.75 -3.92
CA GLU A 49 -17.23 -9.90 -3.44
C GLU A 49 -16.78 -8.42 -3.48
N ILE A 50 -17.50 -7.60 -4.25
CA ILE A 50 -17.24 -6.16 -4.35
C ILE A 50 -18.41 -5.39 -3.72
N THR A 51 -18.08 -4.55 -2.74
CA THR A 51 -19.00 -3.63 -2.04
C THR A 51 -18.50 -2.20 -2.13
N ALA A 52 -19.37 -1.23 -1.84
CA ALA A 52 -19.02 0.19 -1.74
C ALA A 52 -19.47 0.77 -0.38
N GLU A 53 -18.70 1.72 0.13
CA GLU A 53 -19.02 2.57 1.28
C GLU A 53 -18.83 4.03 0.87
N THR A 54 -19.80 4.87 1.18
CA THR A 54 -19.87 6.26 0.69
C THR A 54 -19.69 7.29 1.80
N LYS A 55 -19.64 6.85 3.06
CA LYS A 55 -19.31 7.73 4.18
C LYS A 55 -17.85 8.15 4.13
N SER A 56 -17.58 9.34 4.66
CA SER A 56 -16.20 9.78 4.88
C SER A 56 -15.53 8.87 5.91
N VAL A 57 -14.20 8.70 5.79
CA VAL A 57 -13.39 7.99 6.78
C VAL A 57 -13.54 8.57 8.20
N ASP A 58 -13.87 9.85 8.32
CA ASP A 58 -14.09 10.54 9.60
C ASP A 58 -15.43 10.17 10.25
N GLU A 59 -16.42 9.78 9.46
CA GLU A 59 -17.76 9.41 9.94
C GLU A 59 -17.84 7.93 10.35
N LEU A 60 -16.85 7.13 9.95
CA LEU A 60 -16.79 5.70 10.25
C LEU A 60 -16.14 5.46 11.61
N PRO A 61 -16.70 4.54 12.42
CA PRO A 61 -16.10 4.18 13.70
C PRO A 61 -14.79 3.43 13.48
N ASP A 62 -13.85 3.56 14.41
CA ASP A 62 -12.53 2.91 14.32
C ASP A 62 -12.64 1.38 14.14
N SER A 63 -13.64 0.77 14.78
CA SER A 63 -13.92 -0.67 14.66
C SER A 63 -14.20 -1.12 13.22
N TYR A 64 -14.63 -0.21 12.34
CA TYR A 64 -14.86 -0.50 10.93
C TYR A 64 -13.57 -0.94 10.22
N PHE A 65 -12.46 -0.24 10.42
CA PHE A 65 -11.20 -0.56 9.76
C PHE A 65 -10.62 -1.90 10.24
N ALA A 66 -10.93 -2.28 11.48
CA ALA A 66 -10.54 -3.57 12.05
C ALA A 66 -11.29 -4.78 11.45
N THR A 67 -12.35 -4.57 10.65
CA THR A 67 -13.04 -5.69 9.98
C THR A 67 -12.28 -6.21 8.75
N PHE A 68 -11.28 -5.46 8.27
CA PHE A 68 -10.50 -5.81 7.08
C PHE A 68 -9.15 -6.45 7.47
N ASP A 69 -8.63 -7.32 6.59
CA ASP A 69 -7.28 -7.89 6.76
C ASP A 69 -6.17 -6.90 6.36
N ILE A 70 -6.47 -6.07 5.36
CA ILE A 70 -5.59 -5.05 4.80
C ILE A 70 -6.44 -3.81 4.47
N VAL A 71 -5.98 -2.63 4.90
CA VAL A 71 -6.54 -1.34 4.48
C VAL A 71 -5.55 -0.64 3.55
N VAL A 72 -6.06 -0.16 2.40
CA VAL A 72 -5.27 0.59 1.42
C VAL A 72 -5.87 1.99 1.30
N ALA A 73 -5.10 3.01 1.67
CA ALA A 73 -5.57 4.39 1.72
C ALA A 73 -4.86 5.28 0.68
N THR A 74 -5.65 6.07 -0.05
CA THR A 74 -5.19 7.03 -1.05
C THR A 74 -6.00 8.32 -0.92
N GLY A 75 -5.47 9.47 -1.29
CA GLY A 75 -6.25 10.72 -1.32
C GLY A 75 -6.60 11.32 0.05
N LEU A 76 -6.14 10.73 1.16
CA LEU A 76 -6.46 11.18 2.52
C LEU A 76 -5.46 12.22 3.06
N LYS A 77 -5.87 12.91 4.13
CA LYS A 77 -5.02 13.80 4.94
C LYS A 77 -4.05 13.02 5.81
N GLN A 78 -2.96 13.66 6.24
CA GLN A 78 -1.96 12.99 7.07
C GLN A 78 -2.56 12.43 8.37
N GLU A 79 -3.41 13.20 9.05
CA GLU A 79 -4.06 12.78 10.30
C GLU A 79 -4.98 11.56 10.10
N GLN A 80 -5.73 11.53 8.99
CA GLN A 80 -6.59 10.40 8.65
C GLN A 80 -5.77 9.13 8.38
N LEU A 81 -4.66 9.26 7.63
CA LEU A 81 -3.74 8.15 7.36
C LEU A 81 -3.12 7.60 8.67
N GLU A 82 -2.69 8.49 9.56
CA GLU A 82 -2.13 8.11 10.86
C GLU A 82 -3.18 7.44 11.76
N ARG A 83 -4.40 7.98 11.84
CA ARG A 83 -5.52 7.37 12.57
C ARG A 83 -5.79 5.95 12.10
N ILE A 84 -6.00 5.76 10.79
CA ILE A 84 -6.31 4.44 10.22
C ILE A 84 -5.14 3.46 10.42
N ASN A 85 -3.90 3.90 10.21
CA ASN A 85 -2.73 3.05 10.43
C ASN A 85 -2.62 2.58 11.90
N ASN A 86 -2.83 3.48 12.86
CA ASN A 86 -2.80 3.13 14.29
C ASN A 86 -3.89 2.12 14.64
N ILE A 87 -5.13 2.34 14.17
CA ILE A 87 -6.24 1.39 14.37
C ILE A 87 -5.91 0.02 13.78
N CYS A 88 -5.37 -0.01 12.56
CA CYS A 88 -4.93 -1.25 11.93
C CYS A 88 -3.88 -1.95 12.78
N ARG A 89 -2.85 -1.22 13.23
CA ARG A 89 -1.75 -1.77 14.03
C ARG A 89 -2.24 -2.35 15.36
N ASP A 90 -3.10 -1.63 16.08
CA ASP A 90 -3.68 -2.05 17.36
C ASP A 90 -4.51 -3.35 17.24
N ASN A 91 -5.03 -3.62 16.03
CA ASN A 91 -5.82 -4.81 15.73
C ASN A 91 -5.06 -5.87 14.91
N GLY A 92 -3.73 -5.71 14.74
CA GLY A 92 -2.89 -6.64 13.97
C GLY A 92 -3.25 -6.71 12.48
N LYS A 93 -3.82 -5.64 11.93
CA LYS A 93 -4.19 -5.51 10.51
C LYS A 93 -3.08 -4.81 9.73
N LYS A 94 -2.98 -5.15 8.45
CA LYS A 94 -1.98 -4.55 7.56
C LYS A 94 -2.50 -3.24 7.01
N PHE A 95 -1.61 -2.28 6.82
CA PHE A 95 -1.94 -0.97 6.28
C PHE A 95 -0.99 -0.59 5.15
N LEU A 96 -1.55 -0.07 4.06
CA LEU A 96 -0.82 0.50 2.94
C LEU A 96 -1.38 1.90 2.67
N CYS A 97 -0.53 2.84 2.30
CA CYS A 97 -1.00 4.09 1.74
C CYS A 97 -0.08 4.60 0.63
N GLY A 98 -0.59 5.50 -0.20
CA GLY A 98 0.19 6.11 -1.26
C GLY A 98 -0.63 7.11 -2.05
N ASP A 99 0.07 7.95 -2.81
CA ASP A 99 -0.55 8.87 -3.76
C ASP A 99 0.37 9.07 -4.96
N VAL A 100 -0.21 9.66 -6.00
CA VAL A 100 0.47 10.12 -7.20
C VAL A 100 0.15 11.61 -7.41
N TRP A 101 1.18 12.41 -7.63
CA TRP A 101 1.10 13.83 -7.96
C TRP A 101 1.95 14.10 -9.22
N GLY A 102 1.29 14.17 -10.38
CA GLY A 102 1.99 14.27 -11.67
C GLY A 102 2.86 13.03 -11.92
N MET A 103 4.17 13.23 -12.11
CA MET A 103 5.14 12.14 -12.30
C MET A 103 5.76 11.63 -10.98
N PHE A 104 5.43 12.26 -9.86
CA PHE A 104 5.88 11.85 -8.54
C PHE A 104 4.84 10.94 -7.89
N GLY A 105 5.28 9.92 -7.18
CA GLY A 105 4.41 9.06 -6.40
C GLY A 105 5.16 8.44 -5.23
N TYR A 106 4.42 8.05 -4.21
CA TYR A 106 4.98 7.35 -3.06
C TYR A 106 4.08 6.19 -2.65
N MET A 107 4.67 5.24 -1.94
CA MET A 107 3.93 4.25 -1.19
C MET A 107 4.59 4.05 0.18
N PHE A 108 3.75 3.74 1.15
CA PHE A 108 4.14 3.31 2.48
C PHE A 108 3.42 2.01 2.82
N ALA A 109 4.10 1.15 3.57
CA ALA A 109 3.55 -0.10 4.05
C ALA A 109 3.87 -0.28 5.53
N ASP A 110 2.86 -0.65 6.31
CA ASP A 110 3.00 -1.14 7.67
C ASP A 110 2.31 -2.50 7.77
N LEU A 111 3.13 -3.56 7.80
CA LEU A 111 2.67 -4.93 7.92
C LEU A 111 2.75 -5.45 9.37
N VAL A 112 3.00 -4.54 10.33
CA VAL A 112 3.27 -4.85 11.74
C VAL A 112 4.50 -5.77 11.83
N ASP A 113 4.37 -6.94 12.45
CA ASP A 113 5.40 -7.97 12.49
C ASP A 113 5.06 -9.01 11.43
N HIS A 114 5.75 -8.94 10.29
CA HIS A 114 5.40 -9.72 9.11
C HIS A 114 6.32 -10.93 8.93
N GLU A 115 5.78 -12.12 9.22
CA GLU A 115 6.42 -13.38 8.86
C GLU A 115 6.08 -13.78 7.42
N TYR A 116 7.12 -14.15 6.65
CA TYR A 116 6.96 -14.62 5.28
C TYR A 116 7.98 -15.71 4.92
N SER A 117 7.71 -16.44 3.84
CA SER A 117 8.59 -17.48 3.33
C SER A 117 9.20 -17.03 2.00
N GLU A 118 10.51 -17.20 1.86
CA GLU A 118 11.27 -16.87 0.65
C GLU A 118 11.87 -18.15 0.06
N GLU A 119 11.69 -18.35 -1.24
CA GLU A 119 12.34 -19.44 -1.97
C GLU A 119 13.73 -19.02 -2.41
N ILE A 120 14.75 -19.70 -1.90
CA ILE A 120 16.16 -19.42 -2.22
C ILE A 120 16.72 -20.58 -3.01
N VAL A 121 17.32 -20.25 -4.15
CA VAL A 121 18.02 -21.20 -5.00
C VAL A 121 19.42 -21.44 -4.44
N GLN A 122 19.73 -22.68 -4.09
CA GLN A 122 21.06 -23.09 -3.65
C GLN A 122 21.68 -24.07 -4.65
N HIS A 123 22.95 -23.86 -4.97
CA HIS A 123 23.75 -24.77 -5.78
C HIS A 123 24.57 -25.68 -4.85
N ARG A 124 24.20 -26.97 -4.78
CA ARG A 124 24.87 -27.97 -3.94
C ARG A 124 25.66 -28.95 -4.82
N PRO A 125 26.89 -29.32 -4.43
CA PRO A 125 27.65 -30.33 -5.16
C PRO A 125 27.02 -31.72 -4.91
N VAL A 126 26.80 -32.48 -5.99
CA VAL A 126 26.37 -33.88 -5.87
C VAL A 126 27.55 -34.72 -5.38
N LYS A 127 27.35 -35.54 -4.35
CA LYS A 127 28.38 -36.45 -3.84
C LYS A 127 28.71 -37.51 -4.92
N ARG A 128 30.00 -37.83 -5.09
CA ARG A 128 30.48 -38.83 -6.05
C ARG A 128 29.99 -40.22 -5.66
N ASP A 129 29.38 -40.94 -6.60
CA ASP A 129 29.32 -42.39 -6.53
C ASP A 129 30.68 -42.95 -6.96
N ALA A 130 31.23 -43.89 -6.18
CA ALA A 130 32.61 -44.39 -6.31
C ALA A 130 32.90 -45.15 -7.63
N GLN A 131 31.94 -45.26 -8.56
CA GLN A 131 32.05 -46.08 -9.77
C GLN A 131 31.98 -45.30 -11.09
N ASN A 132 31.74 -43.99 -11.10
CA ASN A 132 31.59 -43.25 -12.35
C ASN A 132 32.48 -41.99 -12.44
N ASN A 133 33.26 -41.91 -13.52
CA ASN A 133 34.38 -40.98 -13.70
C ASN A 133 33.96 -39.70 -14.45
N GLU A 134 32.74 -39.20 -14.23
CA GLU A 134 32.23 -37.96 -14.85
C GLU A 134 32.29 -36.77 -13.89
N LYS A 135 32.50 -35.57 -14.46
CA LYS A 135 32.73 -34.30 -13.74
C LYS A 135 31.60 -34.01 -12.74
N SER A 136 31.98 -33.42 -11.60
CA SER A 136 31.07 -32.99 -10.54
C SER A 136 29.91 -32.14 -11.10
N SER A 137 28.71 -32.71 -11.10
CA SER A 137 27.50 -31.97 -11.43
C SER A 137 27.07 -31.13 -10.22
N ILE A 138 26.68 -29.89 -10.49
CA ILE A 138 26.09 -28.99 -9.50
C ILE A 138 24.58 -29.18 -9.58
N GLN A 139 23.96 -29.57 -8.47
CA GLN A 139 22.50 -29.67 -8.38
C GLN A 139 21.95 -28.34 -7.84
N THR A 140 20.98 -27.80 -8.56
CA THR A 140 20.19 -26.65 -8.11
C THR A 140 19.04 -27.15 -7.25
N VAL A 141 18.98 -26.72 -5.99
CA VAL A 141 17.93 -27.07 -5.03
C VAL A 141 17.25 -25.79 -4.57
N THR A 142 15.93 -25.73 -4.69
CA THR A 142 15.12 -24.64 -4.10
C THR A 142 14.80 -24.99 -2.67
N ILE A 143 15.14 -24.09 -1.73
CA ILE A 143 14.78 -24.23 -0.32
C ILE A 143 13.88 -23.08 0.12
N THR A 144 12.86 -23.39 0.90
CA THR A 144 11.97 -22.39 1.50
C THR A 144 12.52 -21.95 2.86
N VAL A 145 12.75 -20.65 3.04
CA VAL A 145 13.30 -20.08 4.28
C VAL A 145 12.31 -19.09 4.87
N LYS A 146 12.01 -19.23 6.17
CA LYS A 146 11.17 -18.28 6.91
C LYS A 146 11.95 -17.02 7.27
N ARG A 147 11.29 -15.86 7.15
CA ARG A 147 11.78 -14.51 7.42
C ARG A 147 10.79 -13.76 8.29
N LEU A 148 11.29 -12.77 9.02
CA LEU A 148 10.50 -11.83 9.80
C LEU A 148 10.95 -10.41 9.44
N ALA A 149 10.00 -9.56 9.08
CA ALA A 149 10.21 -8.13 8.85
C ALA A 149 9.36 -7.33 9.84
N ILE A 150 9.99 -6.44 10.61
CA ILE A 150 9.33 -5.59 11.61
C ILE A 150 9.14 -4.20 11.01
N TYR A 151 7.88 -3.77 10.88
CA TYR A 151 7.50 -2.49 10.30
C TYR A 151 7.22 -1.44 11.38
N VAL A 152 7.51 -0.18 11.04
CA VAL A 152 7.25 0.98 11.88
C VAL A 152 5.90 1.61 11.52
N PRO A 153 5.18 2.23 12.48
CA PRO A 153 3.96 2.95 12.17
C PRO A 153 4.24 4.18 11.31
N LEU A 154 3.24 4.60 10.53
CA LEU A 154 3.30 5.75 9.63
C LEU A 154 3.70 7.02 10.37
N GLN A 155 3.12 7.25 11.56
CA GLN A 155 3.44 8.42 12.38
C GLN A 155 4.94 8.52 12.66
N ASN A 156 5.62 7.41 12.97
CA ASN A 156 7.07 7.40 13.20
C ASN A 156 7.85 7.63 11.90
N ALA A 157 7.38 7.08 10.78
CA ALA A 157 7.99 7.30 9.47
C ALA A 157 7.90 8.77 9.02
N LEU A 158 6.84 9.49 9.42
CA LEU A 158 6.58 10.88 9.05
C LEU A 158 7.14 11.92 10.04
N SER A 159 7.49 11.51 11.26
CA SER A 159 7.98 12.38 12.35
C SER A 159 9.49 12.25 12.61
N VAL A 160 10.24 11.84 11.60
CA VAL A 160 11.71 11.68 11.69
C VAL A 160 12.37 13.01 12.09
N ASP A 161 13.09 12.99 13.21
CA ASP A 161 13.91 14.12 13.67
C ASP A 161 15.25 14.18 12.92
N TRP A 162 15.28 14.97 11.85
CA TRP A 162 16.45 15.18 11.00
C TRP A 162 17.57 16.00 11.65
N SER A 163 17.38 16.54 12.86
CA SER A 163 18.45 17.24 13.59
C SER A 163 19.50 16.27 14.16
N LYS A 164 19.13 14.99 14.32
CA LYS A 164 19.98 13.94 14.89
C LYS A 164 21.27 13.75 14.07
N PRO A 165 22.46 13.74 14.70
CA PRO A 165 23.73 13.58 14.00
C PRO A 165 23.81 12.33 13.12
N GLU A 166 23.22 11.23 13.58
CA GLU A 166 23.15 9.93 12.89
C GLU A 166 22.47 10.01 11.52
N LEU A 167 21.50 10.92 11.36
CA LEU A 167 20.72 11.06 10.13
C LEU A 167 21.33 12.08 9.16
N ARG A 168 22.35 12.85 9.55
CA ARG A 168 22.95 13.90 8.69
C ARG A 168 23.52 13.36 7.37
N SER A 169 24.07 12.15 7.37
CA SER A 169 24.56 11.51 6.14
C SER A 169 23.40 11.12 5.22
N ARG A 170 22.33 10.53 5.80
CA ARG A 170 21.10 10.18 5.08
C ARG A 170 20.37 11.39 4.54
N LEU A 171 20.35 12.50 5.28
CA LEU A 171 19.76 13.76 4.81
C LEU A 171 20.48 14.31 3.57
N ARG A 172 21.83 14.26 3.58
CA ARG A 172 22.64 14.82 2.48
C ARG A 172 22.68 13.94 1.23
N ARG A 173 22.57 12.62 1.39
CA ARG A 173 22.72 11.64 0.30
C ARG A 173 21.44 10.89 -0.05
N GLY A 174 20.39 11.07 0.75
CA GLY A 174 19.11 10.40 0.57
C GLY A 174 18.30 11.02 -0.55
N ASP A 175 17.29 10.28 -0.97
CA ASP A 175 16.33 10.73 -1.95
C ASP A 175 15.50 11.91 -1.38
N PRO A 176 15.45 13.08 -2.04
CA PRO A 176 14.66 14.22 -1.58
C PRO A 176 13.14 13.97 -1.64
N SER A 177 12.68 12.91 -2.31
CA SER A 177 11.27 12.51 -2.48
C SER A 177 10.49 12.48 -1.17
N TYR A 178 11.13 12.10 -0.06
CA TYR A 178 10.48 12.14 1.26
C TYR A 178 10.00 13.55 1.61
N PHE A 179 10.81 14.58 1.36
CA PHE A 179 10.44 15.96 1.66
C PHE A 179 9.41 16.50 0.68
N VAL A 180 9.47 16.10 -0.60
CA VAL A 180 8.44 16.42 -1.60
C VAL A 180 7.09 15.85 -1.15
N MET A 181 7.04 14.58 -0.76
CA MET A 181 5.84 13.96 -0.19
C MET A 181 5.34 14.74 1.04
N LYS A 182 6.22 15.10 1.99
CA LYS A 182 5.81 15.87 3.18
C LYS A 182 5.23 17.25 2.82
N ILE A 183 5.78 17.93 1.82
CA ILE A 183 5.25 19.22 1.33
C ILE A 183 3.86 19.02 0.72
N LEU A 184 3.67 17.99 -0.10
CA LEU A 184 2.40 17.72 -0.78
C LEU A 184 1.30 17.26 0.20
N LEU A 185 1.65 16.42 1.18
CA LEU A 185 0.73 16.05 2.27
C LEU A 185 0.30 17.29 3.06
N ARG A 186 1.26 18.15 3.44
CA ARG A 186 0.95 19.40 4.15
C ARG A 186 0.08 20.33 3.33
N PHE A 187 0.32 20.45 2.02
CA PHE A 187 -0.53 21.23 1.14
C PHE A 187 -1.98 20.70 1.16
N ARG A 188 -2.16 19.38 1.08
CA ARG A 188 -3.49 18.75 1.16
C ARG A 188 -4.16 19.02 2.51
N ASP A 189 -3.42 18.94 3.60
CA ASP A 189 -3.95 19.21 4.95
C ASP A 189 -4.43 20.67 5.08
N GLU A 190 -3.66 21.64 4.55
CA GLU A 190 -3.95 23.08 4.64
C GLU A 190 -5.08 23.52 3.68
N TYR A 191 -5.12 22.99 2.46
CA TYR A 191 -6.02 23.46 1.40
C TYR A 191 -7.17 22.51 1.06
N ASN A 192 -7.21 21.32 1.67
CA ASN A 192 -8.21 20.28 1.42
C ASN A 192 -8.33 19.89 -0.06
N ARG A 193 -7.22 19.93 -0.80
CA ARG A 193 -7.09 19.53 -2.21
C ARG A 193 -5.64 19.20 -2.56
N ASN A 194 -5.42 18.56 -3.70
CA ASN A 194 -4.08 18.44 -4.27
C ASN A 194 -3.69 19.72 -5.04
N PRO A 195 -2.39 19.97 -5.28
CA PRO A 195 -1.97 21.02 -6.19
C PRO A 195 -2.52 20.74 -7.60
N ASP A 196 -3.23 21.72 -8.15
CA ASP A 196 -3.64 21.72 -9.55
C ASP A 196 -2.47 22.18 -10.45
N PRO A 197 -2.44 21.79 -11.73
CA PRO A 197 -1.48 22.28 -12.72
C PRO A 197 -1.45 23.81 -12.85
#